data_AF-A0A1Y0HN56-F1
#
_entry.id   AF-A0A1Y0HN56-F1
#
_cell.length_a   1.000
_cell.length_b   1.000
_cell.length_c   1.000
_cell.angle_alpha   90.00
_cell.angle_beta   90.00
_cell.angle_gamma   90.00
#
_symmetry.space_group_name_H-M   'P 1'
#
loop_
_entity.id
_entity.type
_entity.pdbx_description
1 polymer ?
#
loop_
_entity_poly.entity_id
_entity_poly.type
_entity_poly.pdbx_seq_one_letter_code
_entity_poly.pdbx_strand_id
1 'polypeptide(L)'
;MSKKAFLFLILLVMSLQSLLVACGGSCLECHSKLRPYINDQNHAILNECITCHNQPSKNGQCGRDCFDCHSQEKVYAQKDVNAHQELKTCGTCHKGKVDFTTPKQSIISNQQNLIHLFK
;
A
#
# COMPACT_ATOMS: atom_id res chain seq x y z
N MET A 1 36.32 14.01 9.58
CA MET A 1 35.57 12.74 9.44
C MET A 1 36.17 11.95 8.29
N SER A 2 36.52 10.68 8.47
CA SER A 2 37.16 9.90 7.39
C SER A 2 36.17 9.61 6.26
N LYS A 3 36.63 9.49 5.01
CA LYS A 3 35.76 9.16 3.86
C LYS A 3 34.93 7.90 4.10
N LYS A 4 35.47 6.95 4.86
CA LYS A 4 34.79 5.72 5.30
C LYS A 4 33.65 6.00 6.28
N ALA A 5 33.88 6.86 7.28
CA ALA A 5 32.84 7.27 8.23
C ALA A 5 31.71 8.07 7.55
N PHE A 6 32.05 8.87 6.54
CA PHE A 6 31.06 9.61 5.75
C PHE A 6 30.19 8.68 4.89
N LEU A 7 30.79 7.70 4.19
CA LEU A 7 30.05 6.68 3.46
C LEU A 7 29.17 5.82 4.37
N PHE A 8 29.66 5.48 5.56
CA PHE A 8 28.90 4.70 6.54
C PHE A 8 27.68 5.49 7.05
N LEU A 9 27.84 6.79 7.30
CA LEU A 9 26.75 7.68 7.69
C LEU A 9 25.68 7.79 6.59
N ILE A 10 26.09 7.91 5.32
CA ILE A 10 25.16 7.95 4.18
C ILE A 10 24.35 6.66 4.08
N LEU A 11 25.03 5.50 4.17
CA LEU A 11 24.36 4.19 4.15
C LEU A 11 23.36 4.03 5.30
N LEU A 12 23.73 4.48 6.50
CA LEU A 12 22.87 4.43 7.68
C LEU A 12 21.65 5.35 7.52
N VAL A 13 21.82 6.57 7.02
CA VAL A 13 20.73 7.50 6.74
C VAL A 13 19.79 6.98 5.65
N MET A 14 20.31 6.39 4.57
CA MET A 14 19.48 5.80 3.51
C MET A 14 18.67 4.60 4.01
N SER A 15 19.26 3.75 4.86
CA SER A 15 18.54 2.62 5.47
C SER A 15 17.44 3.06 6.44
N LEU A 16 17.63 4.18 7.14
CA LEU A 16 16.65 4.72 8.09
C LEU A 16 15.43 5.35 7.38
N GLN A 17 15.63 5.91 6.19
CA GLN A 17 14.55 6.51 5.39
C GLN A 17 13.55 5.46 4.87
N SER A 18 13.99 4.21 4.66
CA SER A 18 13.11 3.12 4.22
C SER A 18 12.05 2.73 5.26
N LEU A 19 12.27 3.03 6.55
CA LEU A 19 11.35 2.75 7.65
C LEU A 19 10.20 3.76 7.78
N LEU A 20 10.29 4.92 7.11
CA LEU A 20 9.31 6.00 7.20
C LEU A 20 8.24 5.93 6.09
N VAL A 21 8.36 4.97 5.17
CA VAL A 21 7.41 4.76 4.07
C VAL A 21 6.25 3.91 4.58
N ALA A 22 5.34 4.54 5.30
CA ALA A 22 4.06 3.94 5.64
C ALA A 22 3.07 4.21 4.51
N CYS A 23 2.69 3.19 3.75
CA CYS A 23 1.44 3.21 3.01
C CYS A 23 0.31 3.19 4.04
N GLY A 24 -0.18 4.36 4.45
CA GLY A 24 -1.50 4.48 5.06
C GLY A 24 -2.53 4.64 3.96
N GLY A 25 -3.81 4.44 4.22
CA GLY A 25 -4.84 4.65 3.21
C GLY A 25 -6.07 3.78 3.43
N SER A 26 -7.25 4.31 3.10
CA SER A 26 -8.42 3.47 2.86
C SER A 26 -8.18 2.63 1.62
N CYS A 27 -8.50 1.33 1.67
CA CYS A 27 -8.40 0.46 0.51
C CYS A 27 -9.22 0.99 -0.68
N LEU A 28 -10.31 1.72 -0.44
CA LEU A 28 -11.15 2.32 -1.49
C LEU A 28 -10.53 3.53 -2.19
N GLU A 29 -9.52 4.16 -1.58
CA GLU A 29 -8.75 5.22 -2.23
C GLU A 29 -7.94 4.62 -3.38
N CYS A 30 -7.28 3.50 -3.13
CA CYS A 30 -6.44 2.80 -4.10
C CYS A 30 -7.25 1.89 -5.03
N HIS A 31 -8.28 1.23 -4.51
CA HIS A 31 -9.12 0.28 -5.23
C HIS A 31 -10.54 0.81 -5.38
N SER A 32 -10.68 2.00 -5.96
CA SER A 32 -11.98 2.67 -6.14
C SER A 32 -13.02 1.86 -6.92
N LYS A 33 -12.60 0.90 -7.76
CA LYS A 33 -13.48 -0.05 -8.46
C LYS A 33 -14.24 -0.99 -7.53
N LEU A 34 -13.82 -1.14 -6.27
CA LEU A 34 -14.50 -1.97 -5.28
C LEU A 34 -15.74 -1.29 -4.68
N ARG A 35 -15.89 0.04 -4.81
CA ARG A 35 -17.02 0.79 -4.23
C ARG A 35 -18.40 0.20 -4.53
N PRO A 36 -18.72 -0.24 -5.76
CA PRO A 36 -20.03 -0.83 -6.06
C PRO A 36 -20.24 -2.21 -5.41
N TYR A 37 -19.17 -2.91 -5.05
CA TYR A 37 -19.19 -4.30 -4.60
C TYR A 37 -19.02 -4.44 -3.09
N ILE A 38 -18.64 -3.38 -2.38
CA ILE A 38 -18.30 -3.43 -0.96
C ILE A 38 -19.44 -3.92 -0.05
N ASN A 39 -20.68 -3.87 -0.53
CA ASN A 39 -21.86 -4.32 0.20
C ASN A 39 -22.36 -5.71 -0.25
N ASP A 40 -21.68 -6.37 -1.19
CA ASP A 40 -22.03 -7.73 -1.55
C ASP A 40 -21.61 -8.72 -0.46
N GLN A 41 -22.20 -9.92 -0.51
CA GLN A 41 -22.01 -10.95 0.51
C GLN A 41 -20.54 -11.36 0.71
N ASN A 42 -19.71 -11.28 -0.34
CA ASN A 42 -18.33 -11.76 -0.32
C ASN A 42 -17.32 -10.65 0.04
N HIS A 43 -17.69 -9.37 -0.13
CA HIS A 43 -16.83 -8.21 0.09
C HIS A 43 -17.27 -7.33 1.27
N ALA A 44 -18.39 -7.65 1.94
CA ALA A 44 -18.89 -6.92 3.11
C ALA A 44 -17.86 -6.74 4.24
N ILE A 45 -16.93 -7.68 4.39
CA ILE A 45 -15.82 -7.59 5.36
C ILE A 45 -14.95 -6.34 5.17
N LEU A 46 -14.86 -5.81 3.96
CA LEU A 46 -14.10 -4.58 3.68
C LEU A 46 -14.69 -3.34 4.35
N ASN A 47 -15.98 -3.35 4.71
CA ASN A 47 -16.57 -2.29 5.52
C ASN A 47 -15.95 -2.23 6.91
N GLU A 48 -15.57 -3.36 7.51
CA GLU A 48 -14.85 -3.39 8.78
C GLU A 48 -13.46 -2.76 8.63
N CYS A 49 -12.75 -3.07 7.54
CA CYS A 49 -11.42 -2.51 7.27
C CYS A 49 -11.45 -0.98 7.23
N ILE A 50 -12.41 -0.38 6.53
CA ILE A 50 -12.51 1.08 6.40
C ILE A 50 -12.98 1.78 7.68
N THR A 51 -13.44 1.07 8.71
CA THR A 51 -13.73 1.71 10.02
C THR A 51 -12.45 2.20 10.70
N CYS A 52 -11.36 1.45 10.57
CA CYS A 52 -10.04 1.80 11.11
C CYS A 52 -9.13 2.43 10.05
N HIS A 53 -9.13 1.88 8.83
CA HIS A 53 -8.38 2.40 7.69
C HIS A 53 -9.24 3.41 6.88
N ASN A 54 -9.60 4.51 7.52
CA ASN A 54 -10.39 5.60 6.91
C ASN A 54 -9.56 6.82 6.48
N GLN A 55 -8.28 6.86 6.86
CA GLN A 55 -7.42 7.99 6.56
C GLN A 55 -6.86 7.90 5.15
N PRO A 56 -6.65 9.04 4.47
CA PRO A 56 -6.02 9.06 3.16
C PRO A 56 -4.55 8.62 3.24
N SER A 57 -4.04 8.11 2.12
CA SER A 57 -2.63 7.77 2.02
C SER A 57 -1.74 9.00 2.15
N LYS A 58 -0.87 9.01 3.16
CA LYS A 58 0.00 10.17 3.48
C LYS A 58 0.85 10.63 2.31
N ASN A 59 1.11 9.77 1.33
CA ASN A 59 1.88 10.07 0.12
C ASN A 59 1.21 9.58 -1.18
N GLY A 60 -0.09 9.26 -1.14
CA GLY A 60 -0.80 8.67 -2.30
C GLY A 60 -0.21 7.33 -2.77
N GLN A 61 0.54 6.65 -1.89
CA GLN A 61 1.15 5.36 -2.20
C GLN A 61 0.11 4.27 -2.06
N CYS A 62 -0.14 3.60 -3.17
CA CYS A 62 -1.01 2.45 -3.26
C CYS A 62 -0.17 1.23 -3.59
N GLY A 63 -0.23 0.23 -2.70
CA GLY A 63 0.27 -1.10 -2.99
C GLY A 63 -0.64 -1.80 -3.98
N ARG A 64 -0.12 -2.87 -4.56
CA ARG A 64 -0.91 -3.81 -5.35
C ARG A 64 -1.93 -4.55 -4.47
N ASP A 65 -1.50 -4.90 -3.28
CA ASP A 65 -2.32 -5.39 -2.19
C ASP A 65 -1.87 -4.76 -0.86
N CYS A 66 -2.50 -5.16 0.24
CA CYS A 66 -2.13 -4.71 1.58
C CYS A 66 -0.68 -5.07 1.96
N PHE A 67 -0.16 -6.18 1.43
CA PHE A 67 1.11 -6.78 1.84
C PHE A 67 2.33 -6.23 1.10
N ASP A 68 2.13 -5.53 -0.02
CA ASP A 68 3.18 -4.74 -0.67
C ASP A 68 3.79 -3.68 0.28
N CYS A 69 3.02 -3.21 1.27
CA CYS A 69 3.48 -2.24 2.27
C CYS A 69 3.46 -2.78 3.71
N HIS A 70 2.66 -3.81 4.02
CA HIS A 70 2.60 -4.43 5.33
C HIS A 70 3.15 -5.86 5.32
N SER A 71 3.94 -6.23 6.33
CA SER A 71 4.33 -7.63 6.48
C SER A 71 3.10 -8.50 6.76
N GLN A 72 2.86 -9.47 5.89
CA GLN A 72 1.77 -10.43 6.03
C GLN A 72 1.80 -11.17 7.38
N GLU A 73 2.98 -11.61 7.81
CA GLU A 73 3.17 -12.25 9.11
C GLU A 73 2.75 -11.35 10.27
N LYS A 74 3.16 -10.09 10.25
CA LYS A 74 2.84 -9.12 11.31
C LYS A 74 1.35 -8.80 11.35
N VAL A 75 0.70 -8.64 10.20
CA VAL A 75 -0.75 -8.42 10.11
C VAL A 75 -1.50 -9.62 10.71
N TYR A 76 -1.09 -10.84 10.37
CA TYR A 76 -1.71 -12.05 10.92
C TYR A 76 -1.38 -12.31 12.39
N ALA A 77 -0.31 -11.73 12.93
CA ALA A 77 0.00 -11.83 14.35
C ALA A 77 -0.97 -11.01 15.23
N GLN A 78 -1.69 -10.03 14.66
CA GLN A 78 -2.71 -9.24 15.36
C GLN A 78 -4.00 -10.06 15.51
N LYS A 79 -4.04 -10.89 16.55
CA LYS A 79 -5.17 -11.81 16.83
C LYS A 79 -6.42 -11.11 17.36
N ASP A 80 -6.28 -9.87 17.83
CA ASP A 80 -7.35 -9.02 18.35
C ASP A 80 -8.18 -8.37 17.24
N VAL A 81 -7.70 -8.37 16.00
CA VAL A 81 -8.41 -7.84 14.84
C VAL A 81 -8.84 -8.99 13.93
N ASN A 82 -10.07 -9.47 14.10
CA ASN A 82 -10.59 -10.62 13.37
C ASN A 82 -10.53 -10.42 11.84
N ALA A 83 -10.85 -9.21 11.34
CA ALA A 83 -10.77 -8.90 9.92
C ALA A 83 -9.37 -9.14 9.31
N HIS A 84 -8.28 -9.02 10.07
CA HIS A 84 -6.94 -9.34 9.58
C HIS A 84 -6.75 -10.83 9.29
N GLN A 85 -7.45 -11.70 10.02
CA GLN A 85 -7.38 -13.15 9.80
C GLN A 85 -8.21 -13.56 8.58
N GLU A 86 -9.34 -12.89 8.36
CA GLU A 86 -10.22 -13.12 7.21
C GLU A 86 -9.56 -12.84 5.86
N LEU A 87 -8.48 -12.04 5.82
CA LEU A 87 -7.68 -11.84 4.59
C LEU A 87 -7.17 -13.15 3.96
N LYS A 88 -7.03 -14.22 4.76
CA LYS A 88 -6.63 -15.56 4.26
C LYS A 88 -7.71 -16.19 3.38
N THR A 89 -8.98 -15.86 3.60
CA THR A 89 -10.11 -16.44 2.86
C THR A 89 -10.27 -15.83 1.48
N CYS A 90 -9.79 -14.60 1.26
CA CYS A 90 -9.87 -13.92 -0.04
C CYS A 90 -9.30 -14.80 -1.16
N GLY A 91 -8.14 -15.44 -0.91
CA GLY A 91 -7.45 -16.32 -1.87
C GLY A 91 -8.25 -17.54 -2.35
N THR A 92 -9.36 -17.88 -1.67
CA THR A 92 -10.24 -18.99 -2.09
C THR A 92 -11.00 -18.71 -3.37
N CYS A 93 -11.39 -17.46 -3.63
CA CYS A 93 -11.99 -17.05 -4.92
C CYS A 93 -10.93 -16.47 -5.85
N HIS A 94 -9.93 -15.85 -5.25
CA HIS A 94 -8.85 -15.11 -5.90
C HIS A 94 -7.64 -16.01 -6.26
N LYS A 95 -7.91 -17.20 -6.84
CA LYS A 95 -6.96 -18.35 -7.01
C LYS A 95 -5.87 -18.23 -8.09
N GLY A 96 -5.77 -17.11 -8.79
CA GLY A 96 -4.68 -16.85 -9.72
C GLY A 96 -4.37 -15.38 -9.61
N LYS A 97 -3.13 -15.04 -9.19
CA LYS A 97 -2.64 -13.69 -8.87
C LYS A 97 -3.68 -12.65 -9.20
N VAL A 98 -4.53 -12.33 -8.24
CA VAL A 98 -5.47 -11.25 -8.49
C VAL A 98 -4.60 -10.06 -8.75
N ASP A 99 -4.68 -9.59 -9.97
CA ASP A 99 -4.30 -8.25 -10.28
C ASP A 99 -5.36 -7.34 -9.62
N PHE A 100 -5.32 -7.22 -8.28
CA PHE A 100 -5.87 -6.08 -7.56
C PHE A 100 -5.13 -4.78 -7.94
N THR A 101 -4.20 -4.83 -8.90
CA THR A 101 -2.84 -4.27 -8.84
C THR A 101 -2.47 -3.40 -10.04
N THR A 102 -3.42 -2.88 -10.80
CA THR A 102 -3.18 -1.57 -11.41
C THR A 102 -3.52 -0.52 -10.35
N PRO A 103 -2.56 -0.09 -9.49
CA PRO A 103 -2.70 1.24 -8.95
C PRO A 103 -2.86 2.15 -10.18
N LYS A 104 -3.75 3.14 -10.11
CA LYS A 104 -3.56 4.30 -10.99
C LYS A 104 -2.11 4.70 -10.76
N GLN A 105 -1.25 4.59 -11.78
CA GLN A 105 0.09 5.18 -11.76
C GLN A 105 -0.10 6.51 -11.07
N SER A 106 0.54 6.72 -9.91
CA SER A 106 0.47 8.03 -9.29
C SER A 106 0.83 8.99 -10.41
N ILE A 107 -0.06 9.94 -10.71
CA ILE A 107 0.32 11.05 -11.59
C ILE A 107 1.19 11.96 -10.71
N ILE A 108 2.34 11.40 -10.32
CA ILE A 108 3.55 12.10 -9.91
C ILE A 108 4.62 11.62 -10.89
N SER A 109 4.31 11.76 -12.18
CA SER A 109 5.30 11.78 -13.24
C SER A 109 4.98 12.97 -14.13
N ASN A 110 5.16 14.17 -13.59
CA ASN A 110 5.37 15.33 -14.45
C ASN A 110 6.43 16.29 -13.90
N GLN A 111 7.63 15.76 -13.63
CA GLN A 111 8.86 16.52 -13.84
C GLN A 111 9.70 15.94 -14.99
N GLN A 112 9.15 15.06 -15.83
CA GLN A 112 9.86 14.47 -16.97
C GLN A 112 9.33 14.90 -18.35
N ASN A 113 8.45 15.90 -18.44
CA ASN A 113 7.97 16.43 -19.73
C ASN A 113 8.13 17.96 -19.92
N LEU A 114 9.17 18.56 -19.33
CA LEU A 114 9.58 19.93 -19.70
C LEU A 114 10.50 19.98 -20.94
N ILE A 115 10.97 18.82 -21.43
CA ILE A 115 11.88 18.76 -22.59
C ILE A 115 11.11 18.90 -23.92
N HIS A 116 9.81 18.60 -23.95
CA HIS A 116 8.99 18.75 -25.17
C HIS A 116 8.41 20.17 -25.35
N LEU A 117 8.62 21.08 -24.39
CA LEU A 117 8.15 22.48 -24.47
C LEU A 117 9.19 23.45 -25.05
N PHE A 118 10.39 22.97 -25.37
CA PHE A 118 11.48 23.76 -25.96
C PHE A 118 12.03 23.14 -27.25
N LYS A 119 11.20 22.44 -28.02
CA LYS A 119 11.54 22.00 -29.37
C LYS A 119 10.49 22.44 -30.37
#